data_AF-A0A7X8VDM9-F1
#
_entry.id   AF-A0A7X8VDM9-F1
#
_cell.length_a   1.000
_cell.length_b   1.000
_cell.length_c   1.000
_cell.angle_alpha   90.00
_cell.angle_beta   90.00
_cell.angle_gamma   90.00
#
_symmetry.space_group_name_H-M   'P 1'
#
loop_
_entity.id
_entity.type
_entity.pdbx_description
1 polymer ?
#
loop_
_entity_poly.entity_id
_entity_poly.type
_entity_poly.pdbx_seq_one_letter_code
_entity_poly.pdbx_strand_id
1 'polypeptide(L)' 'LRHSFALLYLRNGGNVFTLQRTLGHTDLNMTKRYLALTGEDLKAEHEKATPVSDIVGKRVRRV' A
#
# COMPACT_ATOMS: atom_id res chain seq x y z
N LEU A 1 14.79 10.00 10.86
CA LEU A 1 14.74 8.53 11.09
C LEU A 1 13.31 7.99 11.08
N ARG A 2 12.40 8.43 11.95
CA ARG A 2 10.98 7.96 11.98
C ARG A 2 10.27 8.09 10.63
N HIS A 3 10.45 9.23 9.94
CA HIS A 3 9.84 9.48 8.64
C HIS A 3 10.37 8.54 7.55
N SER A 4 11.70 8.43 7.43
CA SER A 4 12.35 7.53 6.46
C SER A 4 12.00 6.07 6.72
N PHE A 5 11.97 5.63 7.98
CA PHE A 5 11.54 4.29 8.37
C PHE A 5 10.10 4.00 7.92
N ALA A 6 9.17 4.90 8.25
CA ALA A 6 7.76 4.75 7.92
C ALA A 6 7.53 4.70 6.39
N LEU A 7 8.22 5.57 5.64
CA LEU A 7 8.14 5.60 4.18
C LEU A 7 8.68 4.30 3.57
N LEU A 8 9.85 3.84 4.01
CA LEU A 8 10.45 2.60 3.50
C LEU A 8 9.62 1.37 3.86
N TYR A 9 9.06 1.34 5.07
CA TYR A 9 8.17 0.28 5.53
C TYR A 9 6.92 0.16 4.65
N LEU A 10 6.28 1.28 4.32
CA LEU A 10 5.10 1.29 3.44
C LEU A 10 5.46 0.92 2.00
N ARG A 11 6.57 1.44 1.46
CA ARG A 11 7.03 1.09 0.10
C ARG A 11 7.41 -0.38 -0.07
N ASN A 12 7.85 -1.02 1.01
CA ASN A 12 8.12 -2.45 1.02
C ASN A 12 6.84 -3.31 1.19
N GLY A 13 5.65 -2.73 1.08
CA GLY A 13 4.36 -3.43 1.20
C GLY A 13 3.91 -3.64 2.65
N GLY A 14 4.48 -2.90 3.60
CA GLY A 14 4.11 -2.97 5.01
C GLY A 14 2.69 -2.43 5.27
N ASN A 15 2.00 -3.03 6.24
CA ASN A 15 0.63 -2.65 6.57
C ASN A 15 0.58 -1.35 7.41
N VAL A 16 -0.25 -0.40 7.00
CA VAL A 16 -0.38 0.92 7.66
C VAL A 16 -0.88 0.84 9.11
N PHE A 17 -1.73 -0.13 9.45
CA PHE A 17 -2.23 -0.35 10.81
C PHE A 17 -1.17 -0.98 11.72
N THR A 18 -0.30 -1.81 11.15
CA THR A 18 0.87 -2.34 11.86
C THR A 18 1.85 -1.20 12.12
N LEU A 19 2.15 -0.38 11.11
CA LEU A 19 3.01 0.79 11.25
C LEU A 19 2.47 1.76 12.31
N GLN A 20 1.15 2.02 12.32
CA GLN A 20 0.50 2.84 13.34
C GLN A 20 0.81 2.34 14.76
N ARG A 21 0.64 1.03 15.01
CA ARG A 21 0.91 0.41 16.32
C ARG A 21 2.39 0.45 16.67
N THR A 22 3.27 0.13 15.72
CA THR A 22 4.73 0.19 15.88
C THR A 22 5.22 1.60 16.25
N LEU A 23 4.58 2.63 15.71
CA LEU A 23 4.91 4.03 16.01
C LEU A 23 4.19 4.58 17.25
N GLY A 24 3.31 3.80 17.89
CA GLY A 24 2.54 4.24 19.05
C GLY A 24 1.49 5.31 18.73
N HIS A 25 0.99 5.35 17.49
CA HIS A 25 0.01 6.34 17.06
C HIS A 25 -1.41 5.94 17.46
N THR A 26 -2.10 6.84 18.14
CA THR A 26 -3.51 6.64 18.54
C THR A 26 -4.49 6.86 17.38
N ASP A 27 -4.12 7.69 16.41
CA ASP A 27 -4.92 7.99 15.22
C ASP A 27 -4.11 7.73 13.94
N LEU A 28 -4.77 7.13 12.95
CA LEU A 28 -4.24 6.92 11.60
C LEU A 28 -3.84 8.24 10.92
N ASN A 29 -4.48 9.36 11.26
CA ASN A 29 -4.12 10.68 10.74
C ASN A 29 -2.66 11.07 11.06
N MET A 30 -2.10 10.56 12.17
CA MET A 30 -0.67 10.74 12.47
C MET A 30 0.21 9.94 11.51
N THR A 31 -0.21 8.72 11.15
CA THR A 31 0.50 7.84 10.21
C THR A 31 0.36 8.29 8.75
N LYS A 32 -0.75 8.96 8.40
CA LYS A 32 -0.98 9.52 7.05
C LYS A 32 0.10 10.49 6.59
N ARG A 33 0.83 11.12 7.51
CA ARG A 33 1.99 11.96 7.19
C ARG A 33 3.12 11.20 6.50
N TYR A 34 3.11 9.86 6.55
CA TYR A 34 4.08 8.99 5.87
C TYR A 34 3.55 8.36 4.58
N LEU A 35 2.24 8.51 4.30
CA LEU A 35 1.57 8.03 3.09
C LEU A 35 1.79 8.98 1.90
N ALA A 36 2.96 9.58 1.78
CA ALA A 36 3.38 10.28 0.55
C ALA A 36 3.67 9.25 -0.56
N LEU A 37 2.69 8.38 -0.82
CA LEU A 37 2.67 7.47 -1.95
C LEU A 37 2.65 8.37 -3.19
N THR A 38 3.67 8.22 -4.03
CA THR A 38 3.64 8.88 -5.32
C THR A 38 2.52 8.27 -6.17
N GLY A 39 2.11 8.95 -7.25
CA GLY A 39 1.15 8.35 -8.19
C GLY A 39 1.61 6.99 -8.74
N GLU A 40 2.92 6.76 -8.79
CA GLU A 40 3.54 5.49 -9.17
C GLU A 40 3.31 4.40 -8.12
N ASP A 41 3.50 4.71 -6.83
CA ASP A 41 3.25 3.78 -5.73
C ASP A 41 1.78 3.32 -5.73
N LEU A 42 0.84 4.26 -5.94
CA LEU A 42 -0.59 3.95 -6.01
C LEU A 42 -0.92 3.07 -7.21
N LYS A 43 -0.34 3.35 -8.38
CA LYS A 43 -0.54 2.56 -9.59
C LYS A 43 0.00 1.14 -9.42
N ALA A 44 1.19 0.98 -8.85
CA ALA A 44 1.79 -0.33 -8.63
C ALA A 44 0.96 -1.22 -7.68
N GLU A 45 0.46 -0.65 -6.59
CA GLU A 45 -0.41 -1.38 -5.67
C GLU A 45 -1.78 -1.67 -6.28
N HIS A 46 -2.32 -0.76 -7.09
CA HIS A 46 -3.58 -1.01 -7.81
C HIS A 46 -3.44 -2.15 -8.83
N GLU A 47 -2.37 -2.18 -9.62
CA GLU A 47 -2.09 -3.26 -10.58
C GLU A 47 -1.97 -4.62 -9.89
N LYS A 48 -1.37 -4.68 -8.70
CA LYS A 48 -1.27 -5.91 -7.89
C LYS A 48 -2.61 -6.36 -7.33
N ALA A 49 -3.41 -5.44 -6.82
CA ALA A 49 -4.62 -5.76 -6.06
C ALA A 49 -5.91 -5.72 -6.90
N THR A 50 -5.84 -5.34 -8.17
CA THR A 50 -7.03 -5.18 -9.00
C THR A 50 -7.65 -6.55 -9.36
N PRO A 51 -8.94 -6.77 -9.03
CA PRO A 51 -9.63 -8.01 -9.38
C PRO A 51 -9.92 -8.11 -10.89
N VAL A 52 -9.78 -7.00 -11.61
CA VAL A 52 -10.02 -6.94 -13.06
C VAL A 52 -9.04 -7.85 -13.80
N SER A 53 -7.78 -7.91 -13.35
CA SER A 53 -6.74 -8.80 -13.92
C SER A 53 -7.18 -10.27 -13.90
N ASP A 54 -7.71 -10.73 -12.78
CA ASP A 54 -8.16 -12.11 -12.61
C ASP A 54 -9.41 -12.42 -13.43
N ILE A 55 -10.34 -11.47 -13.51
CA ILE A 55 -11.58 -11.62 -14.26
C ILE A 55 -11.29 -11.67 -15.77
N VAL A 56 -10.43 -10.78 -16.27
CA VAL A 56 -10.03 -10.73 -17.67
C VAL A 56 -9.20 -11.96 -18.05
N GLY A 57 -8.22 -12.35 -17.22
CA GLY A 57 -7.39 -13.54 -17.46
C GLY A 57 -8.18 -14.85 -17.50
N LYS A 58 -9.20 -15.00 -16.63
CA LYS A 58 -10.11 -16.16 -16.66
C LYS A 58 -10.98 -16.20 -17.92
N ARG A 59 -11.33 -15.04 -18.48
CA ARG A 59 -12.16 -14.94 -19.69
C ARG A 59 -11.37 -15.30 -20.96
N VAL A 60 -10.10 -14.92 -21.04
CA VAL A 60 -9.21 -15.24 -22.17
C VAL A 60 -8.85 -16.73 -22.23
N ARG A 61 -8.66 -17.40 -21.08
CA ARG A 61 -8.34 -18.85 -21.04
C ARG A 61 -9.52 -19.77 -21.35
N ARG A 62 -10.74 -19.24 -21.46
CA ARG A 62 -11.97 -20.00 -21.72
C ARG A 62 -12.40 -19.99 -23.19
N VAL A 63 -11.62 -19.36 -24.07
CA VAL A 63 -11.86 -19.31 -25.53
C VAL A 63 -10.88 -20.22 -26.23
#